data_AF-A0A444XR84-F1
#
_entry.id   AF-A0A444XR84-F1
#
_cell.length_a   1.000
_cell.length_b   1.000
_cell.length_c   1.000
_cell.angle_alpha   90.00
_cell.angle_beta   90.00
_cell.angle_gamma   90.00
#
_symmetry.space_group_name_H-M   'P 1'
#
loop_
_entity.id
_entity.type
_entity.pdbx_description
1 polymer ?
#
loop_
_entity_poly.entity_id
_entity_poly.type
_entity_poly.pdbx_seq_one_letter_code
_entity_poly.pdbx_strand_id
1 'polypeptide(L)'
;MQRARNIVVHRFDRQNEVFEVCEMPNEKVLAVDLTRQTCDYEHFQVERLPCRHTCPHNHTCTSVHACRHVIACCANQHLDWQLYVNDVYKMTEVCKVYRFEFVPIGDLETWPTYSGPTLITNPALRRMSKGHPK
;
A
#
# COMPACT_ATOMS: atom_id res chain seq x y z
N MET A 1 -17.98 -2.65 13.96
CA MET A 1 -17.51 -2.30 12.61
C MET A 1 -16.01 -2.00 12.67
N GLN A 2 -15.18 -2.81 12.02
CA GLN A 2 -13.72 -2.68 12.02
C GLN A 2 -13.33 -1.55 11.06
N ARG A 3 -12.77 -0.44 11.58
CA ARG A 3 -12.31 0.69 10.77
C ARG A 3 -10.87 0.43 10.30
N ALA A 4 -10.69 0.10 9.03
CA ALA A 4 -9.41 0.36 8.36
C ALA A 4 -9.29 1.89 8.23
N ARG A 5 -8.17 2.48 8.63
CA ARG A 5 -8.06 3.87 9.11
C ARG A 5 -8.74 4.99 8.28
N ASN A 6 -9.06 4.80 6.99
CA ASN A 6 -9.77 5.77 6.15
C ASN A 6 -10.85 5.15 5.24
N ILE A 7 -11.20 3.87 5.40
CA ILE A 7 -12.15 3.16 4.52
C ILE A 7 -13.28 2.58 5.36
N VAL A 8 -14.51 2.92 5.01
CA VAL A 8 -15.73 2.41 5.63
C VAL A 8 -16.54 1.64 4.60
N VAL A 9 -16.94 0.42 4.90
CA VAL A 9 -17.85 -0.36 4.06
C VAL A 9 -19.28 0.05 4.40
N HIS A 10 -20.00 0.64 3.44
CA HIS A 10 -21.40 1.07 3.60
C HIS A 10 -22.39 -0.04 3.28
N ARG A 11 -22.15 -0.75 2.17
CA ARG A 11 -23.06 -1.77 1.65
C ARG A 11 -22.29 -2.94 1.09
N PHE A 12 -22.88 -4.12 1.23
CA PHE A 12 -22.41 -5.34 0.58
C PHE A 12 -23.60 -6.00 -0.11
N ASP A 13 -23.50 -6.15 -1.43
CA ASP A 13 -24.39 -6.96 -2.24
C ASP A 13 -23.81 -8.37 -2.35
N ARG A 14 -24.39 -9.32 -1.63
CA ARG A 14 -23.95 -10.72 -1.62
C ARG A 14 -24.22 -11.43 -2.95
N GLN A 15 -25.23 -11.04 -3.73
CA GLN A 15 -25.55 -11.74 -4.98
C GLN A 15 -24.53 -11.43 -6.07
N ASN A 16 -24.02 -10.20 -6.08
CA ASN A 16 -23.04 -9.73 -7.05
C ASN A 16 -21.61 -9.68 -6.49
N GLU A 17 -21.44 -9.96 -5.20
CA GLU A 17 -20.19 -9.78 -4.43
C GLU A 17 -19.57 -8.37 -4.59
N VAL A 18 -20.45 -7.36 -4.66
CA VAL A 18 -20.08 -5.94 -4.83
C VAL A 18 -20.18 -5.22 -3.49
N PHE A 19 -19.18 -4.41 -3.18
CA PHE A 19 -19.13 -3.57 -2.00
C PHE A 19 -19.20 -2.10 -2.38
N GLU A 20 -19.98 -1.33 -1.64
CA GLU A 20 -19.89 0.13 -1.63
C GLU A 20 -19.02 0.52 -0.44
N VAL A 21 -17.88 1.13 -0.74
CA VAL A 21 -16.94 1.66 0.26
C VAL A 21 -16.90 3.18 0.17
N CYS A 22 -16.80 3.83 1.32
CA CYS A 22 -16.57 5.27 1.40
C CYS A 22 -15.14 5.51 1.88
N GLU A 23 -14.42 6.30 1.10
CA GLU A 23 -13.10 6.79 1.45
C GLU A 23 -13.23 8.14 2.19
N MET A 24 -12.81 8.15 3.45
CA MET A 24 -12.75 9.34 4.29
C MET A 24 -11.39 10.05 4.09
N PRO A 25 -11.33 11.39 4.20
CA PRO A 25 -12.39 12.30 4.65
C PRO A 25 -13.27 12.85 3.52
N ASN A 26 -12.95 12.58 2.25
CA ASN A 26 -13.63 13.21 1.11
C ASN A 26 -15.02 12.62 0.82
N GLU A 27 -15.48 11.68 1.64
CA GLU A 27 -16.74 10.94 1.49
C GLU A 27 -16.91 10.33 0.10
N LYS A 28 -15.79 9.95 -0.54
CA LYS A 28 -15.80 9.41 -1.89
C LYS A 28 -16.34 7.99 -1.83
N VAL A 29 -17.53 7.78 -2.38
CA VAL A 29 -18.13 6.45 -2.53
C VAL A 29 -17.54 5.76 -3.75
N LEU A 30 -17.15 4.51 -3.58
CA LEU A 30 -16.50 3.66 -4.58
C LEU A 30 -17.15 2.27 -4.54
N ALA A 31 -17.36 1.67 -5.70
CA ALA A 31 -17.70 0.27 -5.86
C ALA A 31 -16.43 -0.59 -5.91
N VAL A 32 -16.48 -1.74 -5.23
CA VAL A 32 -15.46 -2.79 -5.27
C VAL A 32 -16.15 -4.08 -5.66
N ASP A 33 -15.85 -4.58 -6.84
CA ASP A 33 -16.32 -5.87 -7.33
C ASP A 33 -15.22 -6.91 -7.13
N LEU A 34 -15.44 -7.85 -6.20
CA LEU A 34 -14.46 -8.90 -5.92
C LEU A 34 -14.37 -9.94 -7.05
N THR A 35 -15.47 -10.23 -7.74
CA THR A 35 -15.50 -11.22 -8.82
C THR A 35 -14.74 -10.76 -10.05
N ARG A 36 -14.93 -9.49 -10.42
CA ARG A 36 -14.32 -8.86 -11.59
C ARG A 36 -12.92 -8.33 -11.30
N GLN A 37 -12.51 -8.32 -10.02
CA GLN A 37 -11.27 -7.71 -9.56
C GLN A 37 -11.14 -6.25 -10.04
N THR A 38 -12.24 -5.49 -9.92
CA THR A 38 -12.31 -4.08 -10.33
C THR A 38 -12.76 -3.15 -9.20
N CYS A 39 -12.09 -2.00 -9.10
CA CYS A 39 -12.45 -0.90 -8.21
C CYS A 39 -12.47 0.38 -9.05
N ASP A 40 -13.37 1.32 -8.74
CA ASP A 40 -13.61 2.56 -9.52
C ASP A 40 -12.36 3.44 -9.74
N TYR A 41 -11.25 3.18 -9.07
CA TYR A 41 -9.92 3.72 -9.38
C TYR A 41 -9.23 2.97 -10.56
N GLU A 42 -10.02 2.54 -11.53
CA GLU A 42 -9.67 1.86 -12.78
C GLU A 42 -9.18 0.40 -12.66
N HIS A 43 -8.28 0.01 -11.75
CA HIS A 43 -7.90 -1.41 -11.60
C HIS A 43 -7.35 -1.74 -10.21
N PHE A 44 -7.53 -3.00 -9.76
CA PHE A 44 -6.93 -3.54 -8.53
C PHE A 44 -5.38 -3.45 -8.47
N GLN A 45 -4.73 -3.07 -9.57
CA GLN A 45 -3.35 -3.47 -9.91
C GLN A 45 -2.51 -2.43 -10.66
N VAL A 46 -2.78 -1.13 -10.59
CA VAL A 46 -1.96 -0.19 -11.40
C VAL A 46 -1.71 1.13 -10.69
N GLU A 47 -0.83 1.12 -9.70
CA GLU A 47 -0.01 2.31 -9.46
C GLU A 47 1.42 1.99 -9.89
N ARG A 48 1.71 2.27 -11.15
CA ARG A 48 3.07 2.18 -11.70
C ARG A 48 3.88 3.32 -11.08
N LEU A 49 4.62 3.07 -10.00
CA LEU A 49 5.69 4.00 -9.64
C LEU A 49 6.86 3.72 -10.60
N PRO A 50 7.22 4.66 -11.49
CA PRO A 50 8.48 4.53 -12.21
C PRO A 50 9.59 4.55 -11.17
N CYS A 51 10.36 3.46 -11.07
CA CYS A 51 11.60 3.47 -10.30
C CYS A 51 12.50 4.57 -10.88
N ARG A 52 12.61 5.70 -10.17
CA ARG A 52 13.46 6.84 -10.56
C ARG A 52 14.95 6.57 -10.32
N HIS A 53 15.30 5.44 -9.69
CA HIS A 53 16.67 5.03 -9.46
C HIS A 53 17.01 3.82 -10.35
N THR A 54 18.20 3.90 -10.95
CA THR A 54 18.81 2.91 -11.83
C THR A 54 18.80 1.55 -11.15
N CYS A 55 17.86 0.68 -11.53
CA CYS A 55 17.90 -0.72 -11.14
C CYS A 55 19.13 -1.35 -11.82
N PRO A 56 20.01 -2.08 -11.08
CA PRO A 56 21.17 -2.75 -11.67
C PRO A 56 20.80 -3.80 -12.71
N HIS A 57 19.54 -4.22 -12.71
CA HIS A 57 19.02 -5.16 -13.65
C HIS A 57 17.99 -4.47 -14.53
N ASN A 58 18.17 -4.60 -15.84
CA ASN A 58 17.41 -3.96 -16.91
C ASN A 58 15.95 -4.46 -17.00
N HIS A 59 15.23 -4.45 -15.88
CA HIS A 59 13.85 -4.87 -15.72
C HIS A 59 13.07 -3.67 -15.20
N THR A 60 11.94 -3.36 -15.83
CA THR A 60 10.97 -2.40 -15.32
C THR A 60 10.41 -2.90 -13.98
N CYS A 61 10.97 -2.44 -12.86
CA CYS A 61 10.41 -2.67 -11.53
C CYS A 61 9.04 -1.99 -11.45
N THR A 62 7.99 -2.76 -11.68
CA THR A 62 6.61 -2.30 -11.55
C THR A 62 6.18 -2.59 -10.12
N SER A 63 6.15 -1.58 -9.26
CA SER A 63 5.65 -1.74 -7.90
C SER A 63 4.13 -1.83 -7.95
N VAL A 64 3.61 -3.02 -8.17
CA VAL A 64 2.17 -3.21 -8.10
C VAL A 64 1.79 -3.30 -6.62
N HIS A 65 0.88 -2.43 -6.12
CA HIS A 65 0.30 -2.53 -4.77
C HIS A 65 -1.15 -3.05 -4.81
N ALA A 66 -1.52 -3.97 -3.91
CA ALA A 66 -2.89 -4.48 -3.85
C ALA A 66 -3.85 -3.36 -3.44
N CYS A 67 -5.02 -3.29 -4.09
CA CYS A 67 -6.02 -2.27 -3.75
C CYS A 67 -6.47 -2.41 -2.29
N ARG A 68 -6.21 -1.38 -1.48
CA ARG A 68 -6.57 -1.34 -0.05
C ARG A 68 -8.08 -1.48 0.21
N HIS A 69 -8.94 -1.16 -0.76
CA HIS A 69 -10.39 -1.33 -0.64
C HIS A 69 -10.77 -2.81 -0.54
N VAL A 70 -10.07 -3.69 -1.27
CA VAL A 70 -10.28 -5.13 -1.30
C VAL A 70 -9.98 -5.75 0.05
N ILE A 71 -8.84 -5.36 0.64
CA ILE A 71 -8.41 -5.81 1.96
C ILE A 71 -9.46 -5.39 3.00
N ALA A 72 -9.97 -4.16 2.92
CA ALA A 72 -11.01 -3.67 3.81
C ALA A 72 -12.34 -4.46 3.66
N CYS A 73 -12.78 -4.74 2.43
CA CYS A 73 -13.98 -5.54 2.15
C CYS A 73 -13.84 -6.98 2.64
N CYS A 74 -12.71 -7.63 2.37
CA CYS A 74 -12.46 -9.01 2.81
C CYS A 74 -12.42 -9.11 4.34
N ALA A 75 -11.73 -8.16 5.00
CA ALA A 75 -11.72 -8.09 6.46
C ALA A 75 -13.12 -7.85 7.04
N ASN A 76 -13.97 -7.07 6.35
CA ASN A 76 -15.34 -6.79 6.78
C ASN A 76 -16.25 -8.04 6.72
N GLN A 77 -16.10 -8.90 5.72
CA GLN A 77 -16.95 -10.09 5.52
C GLN A 77 -16.29 -11.40 5.93
N HIS A 78 -15.12 -11.35 6.58
CA HIS A 78 -14.34 -12.53 6.94
C HIS A 78 -14.03 -13.44 5.74
N LEU A 79 -13.82 -12.83 4.57
CA LEU A 79 -13.43 -13.54 3.35
C LEU A 79 -11.92 -13.70 3.31
N ASP A 80 -11.46 -14.81 2.71
CA ASP A 80 -10.04 -14.99 2.43
C ASP A 80 -9.63 -14.06 1.28
N TRP A 81 -8.97 -12.97 1.63
CA TRP A 81 -8.49 -11.98 0.67
C TRP A 81 -7.49 -12.57 -0.33
N GLN A 82 -6.82 -13.69 -0.01
CA GLN A 82 -5.84 -14.32 -0.89
C GLN A 82 -6.45 -14.90 -2.16
N LEU A 83 -7.76 -15.15 -2.18
CA LEU A 83 -8.48 -15.61 -3.37
C LEU A 83 -8.66 -14.50 -4.41
N TYR A 84 -8.69 -13.25 -3.96
CA TYR A 84 -9.00 -12.08 -4.81
C TYR A 84 -7.77 -11.24 -5.16
N VAL A 85 -6.66 -11.42 -4.42
CA VAL A 85 -5.41 -10.71 -4.66
C VAL A 85 -4.44 -11.61 -5.43
N ASN A 86 -3.90 -11.10 -6.53
CA ASN A 86 -2.94 -11.84 -7.36
C ASN A 86 -1.69 -12.24 -6.55
N ASP A 87 -1.09 -13.38 -6.91
CA ASP A 87 0.07 -13.93 -6.23
C ASP A 87 1.25 -12.96 -6.13
N VAL A 88 1.44 -12.07 -7.11
CA VAL A 88 2.53 -11.07 -7.12
C VAL A 88 2.51 -10.14 -5.89
N TYR A 89 1.35 -9.94 -5.27
CA TYR A 89 1.23 -9.13 -4.04
C TYR A 89 1.33 -9.94 -2.75
N LYS A 90 1.38 -11.27 -2.83
CA LYS A 90 1.56 -12.09 -1.63
C LYS A 90 2.93 -11.79 -1.05
N MET A 91 3.03 -11.76 0.28
CA MET A 91 4.29 -11.50 0.96
C MET A 91 5.41 -12.43 0.50
N THR A 92 5.08 -13.66 0.08
CA THR A 92 6.03 -14.61 -0.51
C THR A 92 6.71 -14.06 -1.76
N GLU A 93 5.98 -13.38 -2.64
CA GLU A 93 6.51 -12.76 -3.86
C GLU A 93 7.17 -11.40 -3.55
N VAL A 94 6.56 -10.58 -2.70
CA VAL A 94 7.12 -9.28 -2.28
C VAL A 94 8.48 -9.47 -1.59
N CYS A 95 8.62 -10.47 -0.72
CA CYS A 95 9.87 -10.80 -0.07
C CYS A 95 10.96 -11.26 -1.06
N LYS A 96 10.62 -11.71 -2.27
CA LYS A 96 11.63 -12.02 -3.30
C LYS A 96 12.39 -10.77 -3.75
N VAL A 97 11.79 -9.58 -3.68
CA VAL A 97 12.51 -8.32 -3.96
C VAL A 97 13.69 -8.12 -3.00
N TYR A 98 13.53 -8.58 -1.76
CA TYR A 98 14.55 -8.50 -0.72
C TYR A 98 15.46 -9.74 -0.65
N ARG A 99 15.33 -10.70 -1.57
CA ARG A 99 16.26 -11.84 -1.65
C ARG A 99 17.65 -11.42 -2.10
N PHE A 100 17.76 -10.31 -2.81
CA PHE A 100 19.05 -9.73 -3.12
C PHE A 100 19.61 -9.08 -1.88
N GLU A 101 20.85 -9.42 -1.54
CA GLU A 101 21.58 -8.71 -0.49
C GLU A 101 21.73 -7.26 -0.92
N PHE A 102 21.07 -6.36 -0.20
CA PHE A 102 21.39 -4.95 -0.32
C PHE A 102 22.85 -4.81 0.07
N VAL A 103 23.65 -4.23 -0.82
CA VAL A 103 25.02 -3.85 -0.46
C VAL A 103 24.89 -2.94 0.76
N PRO A 104 25.52 -3.30 1.90
CA PRO A 104 25.51 -2.46 3.07
C PRO A 104 25.91 -1.05 2.64
N ILE A 105 25.15 -0.06 3.10
CA ILE A 105 25.53 1.31 2.80
C ILE A 105 26.94 1.51 3.36
N GLY A 106 27.85 2.02 2.51
CA GLY A 106 29.25 2.22 2.85
C GLY A 106 29.42 3.09 4.10
N ASP A 107 30.62 3.07 4.66
CA ASP A 107 30.95 3.91 5.82
C ASP A 107 30.64 5.38 5.53
N LEU A 108 30.21 6.13 6.54
CA LEU A 108 29.77 7.53 6.38
C LEU A 108 30.86 8.40 5.74
N GLU A 109 32.13 8.07 6.03
CA GLU A 109 33.33 8.71 5.45
C GLU A 109 33.47 8.53 3.92
N THR A 110 32.81 7.52 3.36
CA THR A 110 32.81 7.23 1.91
C THR A 110 31.65 7.88 1.16
N TRP A 111 30.74 8.57 1.87
CA TRP A 111 29.58 9.17 1.25
C TRP A 111 29.98 10.47 0.52
N PRO A 112 29.37 10.76 -0.63
CA PRO A 112 29.56 12.05 -1.27
C PRO A 112 29.06 13.17 -0.36
N THR A 113 29.74 14.32 -0.35
CA THR A 113 29.31 15.50 0.39
C THR A 113 27.88 15.87 -0.01
N TYR A 114 26.97 15.86 0.97
CA TYR A 114 25.58 16.21 0.73
C TYR A 114 25.46 17.68 0.31
N SER A 115 25.03 17.92 -0.93
CA SER A 115 24.84 19.26 -1.51
C SER A 115 23.39 19.75 -1.47
N GLY A 116 22.49 18.97 -0.87
CA GLY A 116 21.07 19.30 -0.77
C GLY A 116 20.73 20.20 0.43
N PRO A 117 19.48 20.68 0.51
CA PRO A 117 19.00 21.44 1.66
C PRO A 117 18.94 20.56 2.91
N THR A 118 19.44 21.05 4.05
CA THR A 118 19.32 20.35 5.34
C THR A 118 17.84 20.16 5.70
N LEU A 119 17.37 18.93 5.61
CA LEU A 119 16.00 18.57 6.01
C LEU A 119 15.91 18.49 7.53
N ILE A 120 15.66 19.64 8.17
CA ILE A 120 15.37 19.69 9.59
C ILE A 120 13.88 19.37 9.78
N THR A 121 13.56 18.29 10.48
CA THR A 121 12.17 18.00 10.88
C THR A 121 11.61 19.18 11.66
N ASN A 122 10.48 19.73 11.22
CA ASN A 122 9.79 20.82 11.89
C ASN A 122 9.50 20.43 13.36
N PRO A 123 10.08 21.14 14.36
CA PRO A 123 9.89 20.86 15.78
C PRO A 123 8.42 20.86 16.19
N ALA A 124 7.57 21.69 15.58
CA ALA A 124 6.14 21.78 15.87
C ALA A 124 5.33 20.58 15.38
N LEU A 125 5.86 19.82 14.40
CA LEU A 125 5.25 18.60 13.88
C LEU A 125 5.83 17.32 14.50
N ARG A 126 6.79 17.45 15.44
CA ARG A 126 7.26 16.32 16.21
C ARG A 126 6.08 15.75 16.99
N ARG A 127 5.75 14.48 16.75
CA ARG A 127 4.83 13.74 17.62
C ARG A 127 5.37 13.85 19.04
N MET A 128 4.69 14.64 19.88
CA MET A 128 4.90 14.59 21.31
C MET A 128 4.69 13.14 21.72
N SER A 129 5.67 12.55 22.39
CA SER A 129 5.62 11.20 22.95
C SER A 129 4.53 11.16 24.04
N LYS A 130 3.26 11.12 23.63
CA LYS A 130 2.19 10.66 24.52
C LYS A 130 2.43 9.17 24.74
N GLY A 131 3.10 8.89 25.85
CA GLY A 131 3.18 7.64 26.61
C GLY A 131 3.10 6.33 25.84
N HIS A 132 4.13 5.50 26.01
CA HIS A 132 4.01 4.06 25.80
C HIS A 132 2.88 3.51 26.71
N PRO A 133 1.89 2.79 26.18
CA PRO A 133 0.93 2.07 27.02
C PRO A 133 1.67 0.99 27.83
N LYS A 134 1.35 0.88 29.12
CA LYS A 134 1.93 -0.13 30.02
C LYS A 134 1.33 -1.51 29.76
#